data_AF-W1J157-F1
#
_entry.id   AF-W1J157-F1
#
_cell.length_a   1.000
_cell.length_b   1.000
_cell.length_c   1.000
_cell.angle_alpha   90.00
_cell.angle_beta   90.00
_cell.angle_gamma   90.00
#
_symmetry.space_group_name_H-M   'P 1'
#
loop_
_entity.id
_entity.type
_entity.pdbx_description
1 polymer ?
#
loop_
_entity_poly.entity_id
_entity_poly.type
_entity_poly.pdbx_seq_one_letter_code
_entity_poly.pdbx_strand_id
1 'polypeptide(L)'
;MNQYFLQTLEINGEALPRESVTSVAYIENAQLAAPLLLLNVRDVTGYVLDNLGVREGAVITATLGDPDGEQALFKETFSVISAPLNRDTVTITSLSTAMRTLLIPTGTPRFFTDAEPEKIIRTLAKGLQTVADPFNRLDTY
;
A
#
# COMPACT_ATOMS: atom_id res chain seq x y z
N MET A 1 -22.65 2.46 16.32
CA MET A 1 -21.74 1.39 15.88
C MET A 1 -20.43 2.10 15.57
N ASN A 2 -19.34 1.85 16.30
CA ASN A 2 -18.06 2.54 16.01
C ASN A 2 -17.44 1.91 14.76
N GLN A 3 -17.33 2.68 13.69
CA GLN A 3 -16.62 2.29 12.48
C GLN A 3 -15.15 2.67 12.65
N TYR A 4 -14.27 1.67 12.75
CA TYR A 4 -12.83 1.91 12.82
C TYR A 4 -12.27 2.26 11.45
N PHE A 5 -11.21 3.07 11.39
CA PHE A 5 -10.53 3.33 10.12
C PHE A 5 -9.95 2.03 9.52
N LEU A 6 -9.17 1.27 10.30
CA LEU A 6 -8.72 -0.06 9.88
C LEU A 6 -9.81 -1.10 10.16
N GLN A 7 -10.25 -1.82 9.13
CA GLN A 7 -11.26 -2.86 9.23
C GLN A 7 -10.63 -4.24 9.33
N THR A 8 -9.73 -4.57 8.39
CA THR A 8 -9.02 -5.85 8.36
C THR A 8 -7.57 -5.66 7.92
N LEU A 9 -6.70 -6.56 8.37
CA LEU A 9 -5.30 -6.58 7.97
C LEU A 9 -4.88 -8.03 7.70
N GLU A 10 -4.25 -8.24 6.56
CA GLU A 10 -3.59 -9.49 6.20
C GLU A 10 -2.10 -9.21 5.96
N ILE A 11 -1.24 -10.12 6.41
CA ILE A 11 0.20 -10.08 6.18
C ILE A 11 0.58 -11.40 5.51
N ASN A 12 1.18 -11.30 4.32
CA ASN A 12 1.53 -12.46 3.48
C ASN A 12 0.33 -13.42 3.24
N GLY A 13 -0.89 -12.88 3.21
CA GLY A 13 -2.13 -13.63 3.03
C GLY A 13 -2.73 -14.22 4.30
N GLU A 14 -2.07 -14.06 5.46
CA GLU A 14 -2.60 -14.49 6.76
C GLU A 14 -3.24 -13.32 7.50
N ALA A 15 -4.45 -13.53 8.01
CA ALA A 15 -5.19 -12.51 8.75
C ALA A 15 -4.52 -12.22 10.10
N LEU A 16 -4.23 -10.95 10.35
CA LEU A 16 -3.79 -10.47 11.66
C LEU A 16 -5.03 -9.96 12.43
N PRO A 17 -5.27 -10.43 13.67
CA PRO A 17 -6.31 -9.88 14.53
C PRO A 17 -6.11 -8.38 14.74
N ARG A 18 -7.12 -7.57 14.41
CA ARG A 18 -7.04 -6.10 14.47
C ARG A 18 -6.73 -5.59 15.88
N GLU A 19 -7.11 -6.35 16.90
CA GLU A 19 -6.88 -6.06 18.32
C GLU A 19 -5.39 -6.05 18.68
N SER A 20 -4.55 -6.72 17.87
CA SER A 20 -3.09 -6.65 18.00
C SER A 20 -2.51 -5.33 17.48
N VAL A 21 -3.24 -4.61 16.61
CA VAL A 21 -2.82 -3.33 16.05
C VAL A 21 -3.15 -2.22 17.06
N THR A 22 -2.11 -1.62 17.62
CA THR A 22 -2.21 -0.55 18.61
C THR A 22 -2.35 0.83 17.99
N SER A 23 -1.84 1.02 16.77
CA SER A 23 -2.08 2.23 15.97
C SER A 23 -1.93 1.95 14.48
N VAL A 24 -2.69 2.69 13.68
CA VAL A 24 -2.60 2.72 12.23
C VAL A 24 -2.54 4.17 11.77
N ALA A 25 -1.67 4.48 10.83
CA ALA A 25 -1.71 5.73 10.08
C ALA A 25 -1.59 5.42 8.60
N TYR A 26 -2.52 5.97 7.82
CA TYR A 26 -2.50 5.96 6.38
C TYR A 26 -2.19 7.39 5.93
N ILE A 27 -1.08 7.57 5.23
CA ILE A 27 -0.55 8.87 4.86
C ILE A 27 -0.58 8.98 3.35
N GLU A 28 -1.46 9.84 2.86
CA GLU A 28 -1.49 10.30 1.47
C GLU A 28 -0.92 11.71 1.43
N ASN A 29 0.06 11.94 0.54
CA ASN A 29 0.47 13.30 0.23
C ASN A 29 -0.18 13.72 -1.09
N ALA A 30 -0.91 14.83 -1.08
CA ALA A 30 -1.59 15.40 -2.25
C ALA A 30 -0.63 15.66 -3.44
N GLN A 31 0.67 15.74 -3.18
CA GLN A 31 1.72 15.79 -4.19
C GLN A 31 2.33 14.40 -4.43
N LEU A 32 1.61 13.52 -5.13
CA LEU A 32 2.19 12.37 -5.86
C LEU A 32 3.15 11.45 -5.05
N ALA A 33 3.03 11.40 -3.72
CA ALA A 33 3.81 10.48 -2.92
C ALA A 33 2.95 9.27 -2.62
N ALA A 34 3.51 8.09 -2.92
CA ALA A 34 3.00 6.79 -2.55
C ALA A 34 2.25 6.80 -1.20
N PRO A 35 1.02 6.27 -1.12
CA PRO A 35 0.41 6.03 0.17
C PRO A 35 1.35 5.20 1.05
N LEU A 36 1.60 5.72 2.25
CA LEU A 36 2.35 5.03 3.30
C LEU A 36 1.37 4.47 4.32
N LEU A 37 1.62 3.25 4.75
CA LEU A 37 0.93 2.64 5.87
C LEU A 37 1.93 2.39 6.99
N LEU A 38 1.70 3.05 8.12
CA LEU A 38 2.43 2.87 9.38
C LEU A 38 1.57 2.11 10.37
N LEU A 39 2.10 1.00 10.88
CA LEU A 39 1.41 0.15 11.85
C LEU A 39 2.28 -0.02 13.09
N ASN A 40 1.66 0.05 14.27
CA ASN A 40 2.27 -0.50 15.49
C ASN A 40 1.48 -1.72 15.90
N VAL A 41 2.14 -2.88 15.90
CA VAL A 41 1.53 -4.16 16.21
C VAL A 41 2.15 -4.70 17.49
N ARG A 42 1.31 -5.04 18.47
CA ARG A 42 1.76 -5.71 19.68
C ARG A 42 2.14 -7.15 19.33
N ASP A 43 3.37 -7.53 19.62
CA ASP A 43 3.91 -8.87 19.38
C ASP A 43 4.73 -9.35 20.59
N VAL A 44 4.03 -9.94 21.57
CA VAL A 44 4.67 -10.45 22.80
C VAL A 44 5.36 -11.80 22.55
N THR A 45 4.91 -12.56 21.55
CA THR A 45 5.34 -13.94 21.31
C THR A 45 6.30 -14.09 20.12
N GLY A 46 6.57 -13.01 19.39
CA GLY A 46 7.35 -13.03 18.14
C GLY A 46 6.55 -13.51 16.92
N TYR A 47 5.23 -13.65 17.05
CA TYR A 47 4.36 -14.21 16.00
C TYR A 47 4.39 -13.37 14.72
N VAL A 48 4.45 -12.04 14.84
CA VAL A 48 4.39 -11.14 13.68
C VAL A 48 5.65 -11.25 12.84
N LEU A 49 6.83 -11.32 13.47
CA LEU A 49 8.08 -11.44 12.74
C LEU A 49 8.34 -12.88 12.27
N ASP A 50 8.16 -13.86 13.15
CA ASP A 50 8.59 -15.24 12.92
C ASP A 50 7.56 -16.05 12.13
N ASN A 51 6.28 -15.92 12.46
CA ASN A 51 5.22 -16.71 11.83
C ASN A 51 4.64 -16.00 10.60
N LEU A 52 4.27 -14.72 10.74
CA LEU A 52 3.76 -13.95 9.59
C LEU A 52 4.87 -13.52 8.63
N GLY A 53 6.15 -13.67 9.03
CA GLY A 53 7.29 -13.37 8.18
C GLY A 53 7.40 -11.89 7.83
N VAL A 54 7.05 -10.99 8.76
CA VAL A 54 7.15 -9.55 8.54
C VAL A 54 8.62 -9.13 8.46
N ARG A 55 9.02 -8.74 7.26
CA ARG A 55 10.35 -8.21 6.92
C ARG A 55 10.23 -7.38 5.65
N GLU A 56 11.32 -6.74 5.23
CA GLU A 56 11.32 -6.02 3.95
C GLU A 56 10.82 -6.93 2.81
N GLY A 57 9.89 -6.39 2.01
CA GLY A 57 9.27 -7.10 0.89
C GLY A 57 8.06 -7.96 1.26
N ALA A 58 7.76 -8.16 2.55
CA ALA A 58 6.50 -8.76 2.97
C ALA A 58 5.31 -7.91 2.46
N VAL A 59 4.19 -8.56 2.17
CA VAL A 59 3.02 -7.92 1.59
C VAL A 59 1.96 -7.75 2.66
N ILE A 60 1.45 -6.54 2.80
CA ILE A 60 0.35 -6.20 3.69
C ILE A 60 -0.86 -5.86 2.83
N THR A 61 -1.99 -6.42 3.15
CA THR A 61 -3.25 -6.08 2.52
C THR A 61 -4.19 -5.55 3.59
N ALA A 62 -4.54 -4.26 3.49
CA ALA A 62 -5.39 -3.57 4.46
C ALA A 62 -6.73 -3.25 3.81
N THR A 63 -7.82 -3.52 4.54
CA THR A 63 -9.13 -2.96 4.23
C THR A 63 -9.36 -1.79 5.18
N LEU A 64 -9.54 -0.61 4.60
CA LEU A 64 -9.70 0.66 5.30
C LEU A 64 -11.11 1.19 5.04
N GLY A 65 -11.69 1.86 6.01
CA GLY A 65 -13.00 2.49 5.92
C GLY A 65 -12.88 3.98 6.23
N ASP A 66 -13.69 4.77 5.55
CA ASP A 66 -13.86 6.18 5.88
C ASP A 66 -14.66 6.29 7.21
N PRO A 67 -14.07 6.83 8.29
CA PRO A 67 -14.78 7.00 9.56
C PRO A 67 -15.78 8.16 9.52
N ASP A 68 -15.61 9.10 8.57
CA ASP A 68 -16.24 10.42 8.56
C ASP A 68 -17.07 10.71 7.29
N GLY A 69 -17.04 9.86 6.25
CA GLY A 69 -17.65 10.15 4.93
C GLY A 69 -18.41 9.01 4.23
N GLU A 70 -18.97 9.32 3.06
CA GLU A 70 -19.83 8.44 2.23
C GLU A 70 -19.06 7.32 1.50
N GLN A 71 -17.73 7.23 1.64
CA GLN A 71 -16.94 6.25 0.89
C GLN A 71 -17.10 4.83 1.45
N ALA A 72 -17.33 3.88 0.53
CA ALA A 72 -17.29 2.46 0.80
C ALA A 72 -15.88 2.01 1.20
N LEU A 73 -15.80 0.88 1.90
CA LEU A 73 -14.53 0.25 2.26
C LEU A 73 -13.61 0.13 1.05
N PHE A 74 -12.35 0.52 1.20
CA PHE A 74 -11.34 0.36 0.16
C PHE A 74 -10.25 -0.60 0.62
N LYS A 75 -9.69 -1.36 -0.33
CA LYS A 75 -8.66 -2.37 -0.09
C LYS A 75 -7.40 -1.97 -0.83
N GLU A 76 -6.28 -1.90 -0.12
CA GLU A 76 -4.99 -1.57 -0.71
C GLU A 76 -3.90 -2.54 -0.25
N THR A 77 -2.88 -2.71 -1.09
CA THR A 77 -1.75 -3.60 -0.85
C THR A 77 -0.46 -2.82 -0.74
N PHE A 78 0.25 -3.01 0.38
CA PHE A 78 1.49 -2.35 0.72
C PHE A 78 2.63 -3.36 0.78
N SER A 79 3.82 -2.93 0.40
CA SER A 79 5.07 -3.69 0.57
C SER A 79 5.83 -3.12 1.76
N VAL A 80 6.22 -3.99 2.69
CA VAL A 80 6.98 -3.61 3.88
C VAL A 80 8.37 -3.08 3.48
N ILE A 81 8.73 -1.92 4.01
CA ILE A 81 10.06 -1.31 3.91
C ILE A 81 10.88 -1.69 5.15
N SER A 82 10.30 -1.58 6.34
CA SER A 82 10.98 -1.90 7.60
C SER A 82 9.99 -2.36 8.66
N ALA A 83 10.50 -3.15 9.62
CA ALA A 83 9.72 -3.69 10.72
C ALA A 83 10.56 -3.87 12.00
N PRO A 84 11.15 -2.81 12.58
CA PRO A 84 11.86 -2.92 13.85
C PRO A 84 10.96 -3.41 14.99
N LEU A 85 11.49 -4.32 15.82
CA LEU A 85 10.92 -4.71 17.11
C LEU A 85 11.48 -3.81 18.21
N ASN A 86 10.61 -3.22 19.02
CA ASN A 86 10.98 -2.53 20.24
C ASN A 86 10.09 -3.02 21.39
N ARG A 87 10.70 -3.75 22.34
CA ARG A 87 9.99 -4.51 23.38
C ARG A 87 8.98 -5.45 22.74
N ASP A 88 7.69 -5.26 23.03
CA ASP A 88 6.60 -6.11 22.53
C ASP A 88 5.83 -5.43 21.39
N THR A 89 6.46 -4.49 20.66
CA THR A 89 5.82 -3.76 19.57
C THR A 89 6.68 -3.81 18.32
N VAL A 90 6.10 -4.29 17.22
CA VAL A 90 6.66 -4.18 15.87
C VAL A 90 6.11 -2.93 15.21
N THR A 91 6.99 -2.01 14.84
CA THR A 91 6.63 -0.82 14.05
C THR A 91 6.85 -1.12 12.59
N ILE A 92 5.78 -1.29 11.81
CA ILE A 92 5.87 -1.63 10.39
C ILE A 92 5.70 -0.37 9.56
N THR A 93 6.70 -0.07 8.73
CA THR A 93 6.61 0.95 7.67
C THR A 93 6.43 0.26 6.34
N SER A 94 5.39 0.64 5.61
CA SER A 94 5.08 0.03 4.31
C SER A 94 4.60 1.07 3.30
N LEU A 95 4.80 0.74 2.02
CA LEU A 95 4.55 1.60 0.87
C LEU A 95 3.57 0.93 -0.07
N SER A 96 2.65 1.67 -0.68
CA SER A 96 1.78 1.15 -1.73
C SER A 96 2.58 0.36 -2.78
N THR A 97 2.18 -0.88 -3.04
CA THR A 97 2.93 -1.82 -3.91
C THR A 97 2.98 -1.32 -5.35
N ALA A 98 1.92 -0.67 -5.81
CA ALA A 98 1.87 -0.05 -7.13
C ALA A 98 2.97 1.02 -7.28
N MET A 99 3.18 1.83 -6.24
CA MET A 99 4.20 2.87 -6.25
C MET A 99 5.61 2.33 -6.01
N ARG A 100 5.78 1.30 -5.17
CA ARG A 100 7.06 0.58 -5.03
C ARG A 100 7.57 0.10 -6.39
N THR A 101 6.67 -0.38 -7.25
CA THR A 101 7.00 -0.83 -8.61
C THR A 101 7.55 0.30 -9.49
N LEU A 102 7.10 1.53 -9.30
CA LEU A 102 7.60 2.71 -10.03
C LEU A 102 8.94 3.21 -9.50
N LEU A 103 9.16 3.10 -8.19
CA LEU A 103 10.37 3.61 -7.53
C LEU A 103 11.56 2.65 -7.59
N ILE A 104 11.32 1.35 -7.74
CA ILE A 104 12.39 0.36 -7.85
C ILE A 104 12.92 0.32 -9.29
N PRO A 105 14.23 0.52 -9.51
CA PRO A 105 14.84 0.39 -10.83
C PRO A 105 14.57 -0.99 -11.43
N THR A 106 14.14 -1.03 -12.68
CA THR A 106 13.98 -2.31 -13.40
C THR A 106 15.34 -2.80 -13.89
N GLY A 107 15.64 -4.09 -13.75
CA GLY A 107 16.90 -4.68 -14.24
C GLY A 107 17.06 -4.69 -15.77
N THR A 108 16.00 -4.38 -16.52
CA THR A 108 16.00 -4.35 -17.99
C THR A 108 15.34 -3.07 -18.50
N PRO A 109 15.95 -2.33 -19.43
CA PRO A 109 15.34 -1.15 -20.03
C PRO A 109 14.03 -1.54 -20.76
N ARG A 110 13.04 -0.66 -20.68
CA ARG A 110 11.75 -0.81 -21.38
C ARG A 110 11.60 0.36 -22.33
N PHE A 111 11.19 0.06 -23.56
CA PHE A 111 10.94 1.07 -24.58
C PHE A 111 9.45 1.10 -24.90
N PHE A 112 8.90 2.31 -25.00
CA PHE A 112 7.52 2.54 -25.36
C PHE A 112 7.50 3.41 -26.61
N THR A 113 7.18 2.83 -27.75
CA THR A 113 7.01 3.53 -29.04
C THR A 113 5.51 3.66 -29.32
N ASP A 114 5.07 4.85 -29.71
CA ASP A 114 3.67 5.16 -30.07
C ASP A 114 2.65 4.70 -28.99
N ALA A 115 3.01 4.88 -27.72
CA ALA A 115 2.17 4.49 -26.59
C ALA A 115 1.66 5.73 -25.85
N GLU A 116 0.36 5.77 -25.61
CA GLU A 116 -0.25 6.80 -24.77
C GLU A 116 0.28 6.72 -23.33
N PRO A 117 0.43 7.87 -22.62
CA PRO A 117 0.90 7.89 -21.24
C PRO A 117 0.15 6.94 -20.31
N GLU A 118 -1.18 6.83 -20.48
CA GLU A 118 -2.00 5.88 -19.72
C GLU A 118 -1.55 4.43 -19.93
N LYS A 119 -1.31 4.03 -21.19
CA LYS A 119 -0.84 2.69 -21.55
C LYS A 119 0.55 2.41 -20.96
N ILE A 120 1.44 3.41 -20.95
CA ILE A 120 2.76 3.31 -20.32
C ILE A 120 2.61 3.10 -18.82
N ILE A 121 1.85 3.94 -18.12
CA ILE A 121 1.67 3.87 -16.67
C ILE A 121 1.00 2.56 -16.27
N ARG A 122 -0.05 2.11 -16.97
CA ARG A 122 -0.70 0.80 -16.72
C ARG A 122 0.27 -0.37 -16.91
N THR A 123 1.24 -0.25 -17.82
CA THR A 123 2.26 -1.27 -18.03
C THR A 123 3.30 -1.29 -16.91
N LEU A 124 3.66 -0.12 -16.38
CA LEU A 124 4.67 0.05 -15.33
C LEU A 124 4.12 -0.19 -13.92
N ALA A 125 2.90 0.24 -13.63
CA ALA A 125 2.27 0.21 -12.30
C ALA A 125 0.87 -0.39 -12.38
N LYS A 126 0.80 -1.72 -12.52
CA LYS A 126 -0.48 -2.44 -12.50
C LYS A 126 -1.19 -2.18 -11.16
N GLY A 127 -2.40 -1.64 -11.21
CA GLY A 127 -3.22 -1.35 -10.03
C GLY A 127 -3.21 0.10 -9.57
N LEU A 128 -2.36 0.97 -10.14
CA LEU A 128 -2.48 2.42 -9.91
C LEU A 128 -3.70 2.94 -10.69
N GLN A 129 -4.66 3.54 -10.00
CA GLN A 129 -5.75 4.26 -10.67
C GLN A 129 -5.18 5.54 -11.27
N THR A 130 -5.04 5.55 -12.60
CA THR A 130 -4.65 6.74 -13.33
C THR A 130 -5.88 7.59 -13.58
N VAL A 131 -5.96 8.76 -12.96
CA VAL A 131 -6.83 9.84 -13.45
C VAL A 131 -6.05 10.56 -14.54
N ALA A 132 -6.08 9.99 -15.74
CA ALA A 132 -5.68 10.73 -16.93
C ALA A 132 -6.90 11.56 -17.32
N ASP A 133 -6.81 12.88 -17.23
CA ASP A 133 -7.81 13.75 -17.85
C ASP A 133 -7.85 13.39 -19.34
N PRO A 134 -9.00 12.99 -19.91
CA PRO A 134 -9.11 12.91 -21.35
C PRO A 134 -9.02 14.34 -21.85
N PHE A 135 -7.79 14.78 -22.14
CA PHE A 135 -7.59 15.82 -23.10
C PHE A 135 -8.25 15.31 -24.39
N ASN A 136 -9.50 15.72 -24.61
CA ASN A 136 -10.18 15.64 -25.90
C ASN A 136 -9.40 16.55 -26.86
N ARG A 137 -8.19 16.14 -27.23
CA ARG A 137 -7.41 16.77 -28.27
C ARG A 137 -7.95 16.25 -29.59
N LEU A 138 -8.74 17.13 -30.20
CA LEU A 138 -9.15 17.09 -31.59
C LEU A 138 -7.97 17.19 -32.58
N ASP A 139 -6.70 17.19 -32.15
CA ASP A 139 -5.56 17.28 -33.06
C ASP A 139 -4.38 16.40 -32.61
N THR A 140 -3.84 15.72 -33.63
CA THR A 140 -2.94 14.57 -33.71
C THR A 140 -1.53 14.71 -33.10
N TYR A 141 -0.91 13.55 -32.84
CA TYR A 141 0.55 13.35 -32.72
C TYR A 141 1.25 13.55 -34.07
#